data_AF-A0A930SCU0-F1
#
_entry.id   AF-A0A930SCU0-F1
#
_cell.length_a   1.000
_cell.length_b   1.000
_cell.length_c   1.000
_cell.angle_alpha   90.00
_cell.angle_beta   90.00
_cell.angle_gamma   90.00
#
_symmetry.space_group_name_H-M   'P 1'
#
loop_
_entity.id
_entity.type
_entity.pdbx_description
1 polymer ?
#
loop_
_entity_poly.entity_id
_entity_poly.type
_entity_poly.pdbx_seq_one_letter_code
_entity_poly.pdbx_strand_id
1 'polypeptide(L)'
;FIPTLLDETDRIMKAQSARGADFVTGSIIQRAKNMVPLLVPLFISAFRRADELAIAMEARCYRGGVNRTRMKELQVTYVDYIGVGAVILVTVVLIALWWLGL
;
A
#
# COMPACT_ATOMS: atom_id res chain seq x y z
N PHE A 1 -3.67 -7.54 1.98
CA PHE A 1 -2.48 -8.28 1.53
C PHE A 1 -1.17 -7.67 1.97
N ILE A 2 -1.02 -6.34 2.07
CA ILE A 2 0.25 -5.72 2.51
C ILE A 2 0.78 -6.33 3.83
N PRO A 3 -0.03 -6.46 4.92
CA PRO A 3 0.47 -7.08 6.15
C PRO A 3 0.92 -8.53 5.93
N THR A 4 0.15 -9.31 5.19
CA THR A 4 0.48 -10.71 4.85
C THR A 4 1.76 -10.84 4.04
N LEU A 5 1.99 -9.94 3.08
CA LEU A 5 3.21 -9.92 2.27
C LEU A 5 4.42 -9.50 3.10
N LEU A 6 4.24 -8.58 4.06
CA LEU A 6 5.31 -8.21 5.00
C LEU A 6 5.69 -9.41 5.87
N ASP A 7 4.73 -10.13 6.45
CA ASP A 7 4.99 -11.33 7.24
C ASP A 7 5.69 -12.42 6.40
N GLU A 8 5.28 -12.60 5.15
CA GLU A 8 5.87 -13.55 4.21
C GLU A 8 7.29 -13.14 3.81
N THR A 9 7.52 -11.85 3.55
CA THR A 9 8.84 -11.27 3.31
C THR A 9 9.76 -11.57 4.48
N ASP A 10 9.30 -11.30 5.71
CA ASP A 10 10.05 -11.53 6.94
C ASP A 10 10.44 -13.02 7.11
N ARG A 11 9.50 -13.92 6.83
CA ARG A 11 9.73 -15.37 6.88
C ARG A 11 10.75 -15.81 5.83
N ILE A 12 10.62 -15.35 4.59
CA ILE A 12 11.53 -15.71 3.50
C ILE A 12 12.93 -15.13 3.78
N MET A 13 13.02 -13.88 4.24
CA MET A 13 14.29 -13.24 4.60
C MET A 13 15.01 -14.06 5.69
N LYS A 14 14.33 -14.38 6.79
CA LYS A 14 14.91 -15.20 7.87
C LYS A 14 15.33 -16.58 7.37
N ALA A 15 14.53 -17.23 6.53
CA ALA A 15 14.84 -18.55 5.96
C ALA A 15 16.07 -18.52 5.04
N GLN A 16 16.21 -17.49 4.21
CA GLN A 16 17.35 -17.34 3.31
C GLN A 16 18.61 -16.92 4.06
N SER A 17 18.50 -16.05 5.06
CA SER A 17 19.63 -15.69 5.94
C SER A 17 20.14 -16.90 6.73
N ALA A 18 19.25 -17.78 7.21
CA ALA A 18 19.65 -19.05 7.82
C ALA A 18 20.37 -19.99 6.85
N ARG A 19 20.16 -19.83 5.54
CA ARG A 19 20.87 -20.55 4.46
C ARG A 19 22.14 -19.83 3.99
N GLY A 20 22.56 -18.76 4.69
CA GLY A 20 23.78 -18.01 4.39
C GLY A 20 23.60 -16.88 3.37
N ALA A 21 22.36 -16.50 3.02
CA ALA A 21 22.13 -15.34 2.16
C ALA A 21 22.36 -14.04 2.94
N ASP A 22 23.22 -13.17 2.40
CA ASP A 22 23.47 -11.83 2.92
C ASP A 22 22.83 -10.77 2.01
N PHE A 23 21.83 -10.07 2.54
CA PHE A 23 21.07 -9.06 1.81
C PHE A 23 21.63 -7.63 1.98
N VAL A 24 22.54 -7.41 2.94
CA VAL A 24 22.89 -6.08 3.42
C VAL A 24 24.34 -5.71 3.11
N THR A 25 25.24 -6.68 2.97
CA THR A 25 26.66 -6.41 2.70
C THR A 25 26.98 -6.27 1.21
N GLY A 26 28.08 -5.58 0.89
CA GLY A 26 28.56 -5.42 -0.49
C GLY A 26 28.07 -4.15 -1.18
N SER A 27 28.38 -4.02 -2.48
CA SER A 27 27.98 -2.89 -3.32
C SER A 27 26.48 -2.91 -3.64
N ILE A 28 25.92 -1.78 -4.11
CA ILE A 28 24.49 -1.66 -4.47
C ILE A 28 24.06 -2.74 -5.46
N ILE A 29 24.88 -3.02 -6.48
CA ILE A 29 24.60 -4.06 -7.50
C ILE A 29 24.59 -5.45 -6.86
N GLN A 30 25.51 -5.72 -5.93
CA GLN A 30 25.58 -7.00 -5.24
C GLN A 30 24.37 -7.23 -4.34
N ARG A 31 23.96 -6.20 -3.58
CA ARG A 31 22.75 -6.24 -2.76
C ARG A 31 21.50 -6.48 -3.61
N ALA A 32 21.38 -5.79 -4.75
CA ALA A 32 20.25 -5.99 -5.67
C ALA A 32 20.18 -7.43 -6.19
N LYS A 33 21.32 -8.03 -6.58
CA LYS A 33 21.38 -9.45 -6.96
C LYS A 33 21.00 -10.37 -5.80
N ASN A 34 21.47 -10.06 -4.59
CA ASN A 34 21.18 -10.85 -3.40
C ASN A 34 19.69 -10.79 -3.00
N MET A 35 18.90 -9.82 -3.48
CA MET A 35 17.45 -9.79 -3.26
C MET A 35 16.65 -10.76 -4.15
N VAL A 36 17.23 -11.31 -5.22
CA VAL A 36 16.52 -12.20 -6.16
C VAL A 36 15.87 -13.41 -5.45
N PRO A 37 16.54 -14.13 -4.54
CA PRO A 37 15.95 -15.26 -3.79
C PRO A 37 14.79 -14.87 -2.86
N LEU A 38 14.66 -13.59 -2.51
CA LEU A 38 13.52 -13.06 -1.77
C LEU A 38 12.37 -12.70 -2.71
N LEU A 39 12.67 -11.96 -3.77
CA LEU A 39 11.67 -11.42 -4.69
C LEU A 39 10.95 -12.51 -5.48
N VAL A 40 11.67 -13.48 -6.04
CA VAL A 40 11.06 -14.51 -6.91
C VAL A 40 9.99 -15.33 -6.18
N PRO A 41 10.22 -15.88 -4.97
CA PRO A 41 9.17 -16.59 -4.23
C PRO A 41 8.00 -15.70 -3.84
N LEU A 42 8.27 -14.46 -3.42
CA LEU A 42 7.23 -13.51 -3.02
C LEU A 42 6.30 -13.17 -4.20
N PHE A 43 6.86 -12.96 -5.39
CA PHE A 43 6.09 -12.72 -6.61
C PHE A 43 5.23 -13.93 -6.99
N ILE A 44 5.81 -15.14 -7.02
CA ILE A 44 5.06 -16.36 -7.35
C ILE A 44 3.90 -16.57 -6.37
N SER A 45 4.16 -16.38 -5.07
CA SER A 45 3.13 -16.50 -4.02
C SER A 45 2.04 -15.44 -4.19
N ALA A 46 2.41 -14.19 -4.48
CA ALA A 46 1.45 -13.11 -4.70
C ALA A 46 0.54 -13.37 -5.90
N PHE A 47 1.09 -13.85 -7.02
CA PHE A 47 0.29 -14.20 -8.20
C PHE A 47 -0.64 -15.38 -7.95
N ARG A 48 -0.17 -16.44 -7.30
CA ARG A 48 -1.02 -17.56 -6.91
C ARG A 48 -2.20 -17.10 -6.04
N ARG A 49 -1.92 -16.25 -5.05
CA ARG A 49 -2.97 -15.70 -4.17
C ARG A 49 -3.95 -14.81 -4.92
N ALA A 50 -3.48 -14.06 -5.91
CA ALA A 50 -4.35 -13.26 -6.77
C ALA A 50 -5.30 -14.14 -7.60
N ASP A 51 -4.80 -15.25 -8.15
CA ASP A 51 -5.59 -16.23 -8.90
C ASP A 51 -6.64 -16.92 -8.02
N GLU A 52 -6.23 -17.43 -6.86
CA GLU A 52 -7.14 -18.02 -5.86
C GLU A 52 -8.22 -17.02 -5.42
N LEU A 53 -7.83 -15.76 -5.21
CA LEU A 53 -8.77 -14.70 -4.85
C LEU A 53 -9.74 -14.40 -5.99
N ALA A 54 -9.27 -14.34 -7.23
CA ALA A 54 -10.11 -14.09 -8.40
C ALA A 54 -11.18 -15.19 -8.54
N ILE A 55 -10.76 -16.46 -8.47
CA ILE A 55 -11.67 -17.61 -8.50
C ILE A 55 -12.67 -17.56 -7.34
N ALA A 56 -12.23 -17.23 -6.13
CA ALA A 56 -13.11 -17.08 -4.97
C ALA A 56 -14.10 -15.91 -5.12
N MET A 57 -13.69 -14.82 -5.77
CA MET A 57 -14.56 -13.68 -6.09
C MET A 57 -15.63 -14.09 -7.10
N GLU A 58 -15.25 -14.77 -8.19
CA GLU A 58 -16.18 -15.27 -9.19
C GLU A 58 -17.17 -16.29 -8.61
N ALA A 59 -16.72 -17.20 -7.75
CA ALA A 59 -17.57 -18.15 -7.05
C ALA A 59 -18.60 -17.48 -6.13
N ARG A 60 -18.29 -16.27 -5.62
CA ARG A 60 -19.23 -15.42 -4.86
C ARG A 60 -20.07 -14.52 -5.77
N CYS A 61 -20.13 -14.83 -7.07
CA CYS A 61 -20.84 -14.08 -8.10
C CYS A 61 -20.36 -12.61 -8.22
N TYR A 62 -19.12 -12.30 -7.82
CA TYR A 62 -18.58 -10.96 -7.99
C TYR A 62 -18.20 -10.74 -9.45
N ARG A 63 -19.02 -9.96 -10.18
CA ARG A 63 -18.84 -9.69 -11.61
C ARG A 63 -18.25 -8.32 -11.94
N GLY A 64 -17.92 -7.52 -10.91
CA GLY A 64 -17.51 -6.12 -11.07
C GLY A 64 -18.60 -5.25 -11.71
N GLY A 65 -18.38 -3.94 -11.78
CA GLY A 65 -19.24 -3.03 -12.58
C GLY A 65 -20.22 -2.13 -11.82
N VAL A 66 -21.13 -1.56 -12.60
CA VAL A 66 -22.14 -0.55 -12.23
C VAL A 66 -23.30 -1.24 -11.49
N ASN A 67 -24.00 -0.51 -10.59
CA ASN A 67 -25.12 -1.00 -9.76
C ASN A 67 -24.78 -1.91 -8.57
N ARG A 68 -23.54 -1.85 -8.06
CA ARG A 68 -23.20 -2.49 -6.77
C ARG A 68 -23.49 -1.57 -5.58
N THR A 69 -24.02 -2.13 -4.51
CA THR A 69 -24.12 -1.45 -3.20
C THR A 69 -22.77 -1.45 -2.50
N ARG A 70 -22.53 -0.47 -1.63
CA ARG A 70 -21.28 -0.34 -0.86
C ARG A 70 -21.56 -0.68 0.59
N MET A 71 -20.84 -1.67 1.15
CA MET A 71 -20.95 -2.01 2.57
C MET A 71 -20.32 -0.95 3.48
N LYS A 72 -19.25 -0.30 3.02
CA LYS A 72 -18.57 0.79 3.74
C LYS A 72 -18.65 2.04 2.89
N GLU A 73 -19.55 2.93 3.27
CA GLU A 73 -19.71 4.24 2.65
C GLU A 73 -19.01 5.29 3.50
N LEU A 74 -18.30 6.20 2.84
CA LEU A 74 -17.70 7.35 3.51
C LEU A 74 -18.81 8.37 3.76
N GLN A 75 -18.97 8.78 5.01
CA GLN A 75 -19.92 9.82 5.41
C GLN A 75 -19.15 11.07 5.77
N VAL A 76 -19.61 12.21 5.26
CA VAL A 76 -19.08 13.52 5.64
C VAL A 76 -19.55 13.81 7.06
N THR A 77 -18.60 14.13 7.92
CA THR A 77 -18.81 14.42 9.33
C THR A 77 -18.56 15.89 9.63
N TYR A 78 -18.98 16.35 10.81
CA TYR A 78 -18.71 17.72 11.25
C TYR A 78 -17.21 18.07 11.27
N VAL A 79 -16.35 17.09 11.52
CA VAL A 79 -14.89 17.26 11.52
C VAL A 79 -14.37 17.62 10.13
N ASP A 80 -14.97 17.07 9.07
CA ASP A 80 -14.59 17.40 7.69
C ASP A 80 -14.91 18.86 7.36
N TYR A 81 -16.05 19.37 7.83
CA TYR A 81 -16.41 20.79 7.67
C TYR A 81 -15.46 21.72 8.43
N ILE A 82 -15.07 21.37 9.66
CA ILE A 82 -14.07 22.13 10.42
C ILE A 82 -12.73 22.11 9.68
N GLY A 83 -12.30 20.95 9.18
CA GLY A 83 -11.06 20.80 8.44
C GLY A 83 -11.03 21.68 7.19
N VAL A 84 -12.10 21.65 6.40
CA VAL A 84 -12.25 22.51 5.21
C VAL A 84 -12.26 23.99 5.60
N GLY A 85 -12.99 24.36 6.65
CA GLY A 85 -13.04 25.74 7.14
C GLY A 85 -11.67 26.25 7.58
N ALA A 86 -10.89 25.44 8.30
CA ALA A 86 -9.55 25.78 8.73
C ALA A 86 -8.60 25.99 7.54
N VAL A 87 -8.65 25.12 6.52
CA VAL A 87 -7.86 25.25 5.29
C VAL A 87 -8.21 26.54 4.55
N ILE A 88 -9.51 26.85 4.42
CA ILE A 88 -9.96 28.10 3.78
C ILE A 88 -9.44 29.31 4.56
N LEU A 89 -9.60 29.32 5.88
CA LEU A 89 -9.16 30.42 6.73
C LEU A 89 -7.65 30.67 6.60
N VAL A 90 -6.84 29.62 6.70
CA VAL A 90 -5.37 29.72 6.53
C VAL A 90 -5.02 30.26 5.16
N THR A 91 -5.67 29.77 4.11
CA THR A 91 -5.42 30.23 2.74
C THR A 91 -5.76 31.71 2.57
N VAL A 92 -6.90 32.17 3.09
CA VAL A 92 -7.31 33.59 3.05
C VAL A 92 -6.32 34.47 3.81
N VAL A 93 -5.88 34.04 4.99
CA VAL A 93 -4.88 34.78 5.78
C VAL A 93 -3.57 34.90 5.00
N LEU A 94 -3.08 33.81 4.40
CA LEU A 94 -1.85 33.84 3.60
C LEU A 94 -1.97 34.77 2.38
N ILE A 95 -3.10 34.75 1.68
CA ILE A 95 -3.36 35.65 0.54
C ILE A 95 -3.41 37.12 1.02
N ALA A 96 -4.06 37.39 2.14
CA ALA A 96 -4.14 38.73 2.71
C ALA A 96 -2.76 39.27 3.12
N LEU A 97 -1.93 38.43 3.76
CA LEU A 97 -0.55 38.79 4.11
C LEU A 97 0.29 39.08 2.87
N TRP A 98 0.19 38.21 1.85
CA TRP A 98 0.87 38.42 0.58
C TRP A 98 0.44 39.72 -0.10
N TRP A 99 -0.85 40.04 -0.08
CA TRP A 99 -1.37 41.27 -0.68
C TRP A 99 -0.94 42.54 0.08
N LEU A 100 -0.77 42.42 1.40
CA LEU A 100 -0.22 43.47 2.26
C LEU A 100 1.31 43.61 2.14
N GLY A 101 1.98 42.75 1.36
CA GLY A 101 3.42 42.81 1.13
C GLY A 101 4.29 42.37 2.31
N LEU A 102 3.74 41.53 3.19
CA LEU A 102 4.40 40.94 4.37
C LEU A 102 4.98 39.55 4.08
#